data_AF-A0A7V8SYI0-F1
#
_entry.id   AF-A0A7V8SYI0-F1
#
_cell.length_a   1.000
_cell.length_b   1.000
_cell.length_c   1.000
_cell.angle_alpha   90.00
_cell.angle_beta   90.00
_cell.angle_gamma   90.00
#
_symmetry.space_group_name_H-M   'P 1'
#
loop_
_entity.id
_entity.type
_entity.pdbx_description
1 polymer ?
#
loop_
_entity_poly.entity_id
_entity_poly.type
_entity_poly.pdbx_seq_one_letter_code
_entity_poly.pdbx_strand_id
1 'polypeptide(L)' 'MKVLVLHCRYTEPGGEDLAVASEEQLLATRGHTVLSYRRSNAEIDPLPMVQKAVLPL' A
#
# COMPACT_ATOMS: atom_id res chain seq x y z
N MET A 1 6.87 19.85 -3.96
CA MET A 1 7.04 19.24 -2.62
C MET A 1 7.43 17.78 -2.80
N LYS A 2 7.98 17.14 -1.77
CA LYS A 2 8.23 15.69 -1.76
C LYS A 2 7.10 15.00 -1.01
N VAL A 3 6.47 14.01 -1.61
CA VAL A 3 5.34 13.27 -1.04
C VAL A 3 5.68 11.78 -1.09
N LEU A 4 5.56 11.10 0.06
CA LEU A 4 5.68 9.64 0.14
C LEU A 4 4.28 9.05 0.27
N VAL A 5 3.87 8.25 -0.69
CA VAL A 5 2.61 7.52 -0.70
C VAL A 5 2.86 6.11 -0.16
N LEU A 6 2.21 5.79 0.95
CA LEU A 6 2.24 4.48 1.58
C LEU A 6 0.98 3.72 1.20
N HIS A 7 1.12 2.52 0.62
CA HIS A 7 -0.04 1.69 0.29
C HIS A 7 0.19 0.23 0.67
N CYS A 8 -0.70 -0.32 1.50
CA CYS A 8 -0.75 -1.75 1.78
C CYS A 8 -1.86 -2.37 0.94
N ARG A 9 -1.49 -3.17 -0.07
CA ARG A 9 -2.45 -3.87 -0.92
C ARG A 9 -3.06 -5.05 -0.19
N TYR A 10 -4.38 -5.10 -0.16
CA TYR A 10 -5.11 -6.25 0.31
C TYR A 10 -5.09 -7.37 -0.73
N THR A 11 -5.17 -8.63 -0.26
CA THR A 11 -5.27 -9.82 -1.11
C THR A 11 -6.47 -9.73 -2.03
N GLU A 12 -7.60 -9.27 -1.51
CA GLU A 12 -8.77 -8.96 -2.32
C GLU A 12 -8.61 -7.54 -2.89
N PRO A 13 -8.61 -7.39 -4.23
CA PRO A 13 -8.44 -6.07 -4.85
C PRO A 13 -9.67 -5.20 -4.57
N GLY A 14 -9.42 -3.91 -4.33
CA GLY A 14 -10.47 -2.93 -4.05
C GLY A 14 -10.27 -1.59 -4.77
N GLY A 15 -11.19 -0.66 -4.51
CA GLY A 15 -11.17 0.67 -5.13
C GLY A 15 -9.98 1.52 -4.70
N GLU A 16 -9.34 1.18 -3.59
CA GLU A 16 -8.14 1.85 -3.07
C GLU A 16 -6.95 1.77 -4.02
N ASP A 17 -6.78 0.67 -4.76
CA ASP A 17 -5.72 0.55 -5.76
C ASP A 17 -5.84 1.63 -6.84
N LEU A 18 -7.07 1.86 -7.31
CA LEU A 18 -7.38 2.90 -8.30
C LEU A 18 -7.27 4.30 -7.70
N ALA A 19 -7.69 4.48 -6.44
CA ALA A 19 -7.58 5.75 -5.75
C ALA A 19 -6.11 6.17 -5.58
N VAL A 20 -5.27 5.27 -5.07
CA VAL A 20 -3.83 5.51 -4.89
C VAL A 20 -3.15 5.81 -6.22
N ALA A 21 -3.45 5.06 -7.28
CA ALA A 21 -2.91 5.34 -8.61
C ALA A 21 -3.33 6.73 -9.13
N SER A 22 -4.60 7.09 -8.95
CA SER A 22 -5.13 8.39 -9.37
C SER A 22 -4.50 9.55 -8.59
N GLU A 23 -4.29 9.38 -7.28
CA GLU A 23 -3.65 10.37 -6.41
C GLU A 23 -2.17 10.57 -6.75
N GLU A 24 -1.41 9.49 -6.94
CA GLU A 24 -0.01 9.57 -7.38
C GLU A 24 0.12 10.32 -8.71
N GLN A 25 -0.75 10.00 -9.67
CA GLN A 25 -0.79 10.68 -10.96
C GLN A 25 -1.15 12.17 -10.81
N LEU A 26 -2.16 12.50 -10.01
CA LEU A 26 -2.56 13.88 -9.76
C LEU A 26 -1.38 14.68 -9.15
N LEU A 27 -0.72 14.15 -8.14
CA LEU A 27 0.40 14.83 -7.48
C LEU A 27 1.60 15.00 -8.42
N ALA A 28 1.92 13.97 -9.20
CA ALA A 28 3.00 14.02 -10.17
C ALA A 28 2.73 15.05 -11.28
N THR A 29 1.50 15.09 -11.82
CA THR A 29 1.12 16.07 -12.86
C THR A 29 1.12 17.52 -12.35
N ARG A 30 0.97 17.73 -11.03
CA ARG A 30 1.15 19.04 -10.38
C ARG A 30 2.61 19.40 -10.05
N GLY A 31 3.57 18.59 -10.51
CA GLY A 31 5.01 18.86 -10.35
C GLY A 31 5.57 18.49 -8.98
N HIS A 32 4.90 17.62 -8.23
CA HIS A 32 5.44 17.08 -6.99
C HIS A 32 6.37 15.90 -7.24
N THR A 33 7.39 15.74 -6.39
CA THR A 33 8.18 14.51 -6.35
C THR A 33 7.41 13.48 -5.54
N VAL A 34 6.82 12.51 -6.22
CA VAL A 34 6.04 11.42 -5.61
C VAL A 34 6.93 10.19 -5.48
N LEU A 35 7.05 9.68 -4.26
CA LEU A 35 7.72 8.43 -3.94
C LEU A 35 6.65 7.45 -3.48
N SER A 36 6.72 6.21 -3.92
CA SER A 36 5.77 5.18 -3.50
C SER A 36 6.47 4.10 -2.69
N TYR A 37 5.87 3.74 -1.56
CA TYR A 37 6.23 2.55 -0.81
C TYR A 37 5.00 1.66 -0.69
N ARG A 38 5.15 0.42 -1.13
CA ARG A 38 4.05 -0.54 -1.21
C ARG A 38 4.38 -1.79 -0.41
N ARG A 39 3.39 -2.30 0.30
CA ARG A 39 3.40 -3.62 0.97
C ARG A 39 2.14 -4.38 0.57
N SER A 40 2.08 -5.67 0.86
CA SER A 40 0.86 -6.45 0.73
C SER A 40 0.59 -7.26 1.99
N ASN A 41 -0.67 -7.37 2.38
CA ASN A 41 -1.04 -8.26 3.48
C ASN A 41 -0.88 -9.74 3.11
N ALA A 42 -0.82 -10.11 1.82
CA ALA A 42 -0.50 -11.46 1.36
C ALA A 42 0.90 -11.93 1.80
N GLU A 43 1.77 -10.99 2.20
CA GLU A 43 3.06 -11.31 2.80
C GLU A 43 2.93 -12.05 4.15
N ILE A 44 1.73 -12.02 4.76
CA ILE A 44 1.40 -12.75 5.99
C ILE A 44 1.03 -14.21 5.69
N ASP A 45 0.59 -14.54 4.48
CA ASP A 45 0.13 -15.88 4.10
C ASP A 45 1.10 -17.01 4.45
N PRO A 46 2.42 -16.91 4.17
CA PRO A 46 3.37 -17.96 4.48
C PRO A 46 3.70 -18.11 5.98
N LEU A 47 3.23 -17.20 6.85
CA LEU A 47 3.52 -17.29 8.28
C LEU A 47 2.81 -18.52 8.90
N PRO A 48 3.49 -19.31 9.73
CA PRO A 48 2.86 -20.35 10.53
C PRO A 48 1.76 -19.77 11.43
N MET A 49 0.74 -20.58 11.73
CA MET A 49 -0.42 -20.16 12.53
C MET A 49 -0.03 -19.54 13.89
N VAL A 50 1.02 -20.07 14.54
CA VAL A 50 1.53 -19.54 15.81
C VAL A 50 2.11 -18.13 15.66
N GLN A 51 2.72 -17.81 14.52
CA GLN A 51 3.26 -16.48 14.25
C GLN A 51 2.14 -15.51 13.86
N LYS A 52 1.11 -15.98 13.15
CA LYS A 52 -0.09 -15.18 12.89
C LYS A 52 -0.83 -14.81 14.18
N ALA A 53 -0.85 -15.70 15.17
CA ALA A 53 -1.55 -15.49 16.45
C ALA A 53 -0.94 -14.37 17.32
N VAL A 54 0.32 -13.98 17.08
CA VAL A 54 0.99 -12.90 17.82
C VAL A 54 1.04 -11.58 17.04
N LEU A 55 0.38 -11.50 15.88
CA LEU A 55 0.26 -10.25 15.14
C LEU A 55 -0.60 -9.25 15.91
N PRO A 56 -0.29 -7.93 15.85
CA PRO A 56 -1.12 -6.91 16.44
C PRO A 56 -2.53 -6.91 15.80
N LEU A 57 -3.55 -6.75 16.65
CA LEU A 57 -4.96 -6.55 16.26
C LEU A 57 -5.21 -5.10 15.84
#